data_AF-A0A1G4P824-F1
#
_entry.id   AF-A0A1G4P824-F1
#
_cell.length_a   1.000
_cell.length_b   1.000
_cell.length_c   1.000
_cell.angle_alpha   90.00
_cell.angle_beta   90.00
_cell.angle_gamma   90.00
#
_symmetry.space_group_name_H-M   'P 1'
#
loop_
_entity.id
_entity.type
_entity.pdbx_description
1 polymer ?
#
loop_
_entity_poly.entity_id
_entity_poly.type
_entity_poly.pdbx_seq_one_letter_code
_entity_poly.pdbx_strand_id
1 'polypeptide(L)'
;MKGFLRSGAFNLLLGVLILFVVIFLQFRNLNLNVFFLKDIKLEVNNKVKNSEYVLNDIVVNVRGLRILLSKLNPLVVLETGLNLLPVSYKVQDSGIYVYFEKNIFLGFLLDSENNFSIESNLSKSFLLSYEVEDRHEVLLDKSSVSIRQGESLEYKVFLGENVKIREKDILISPQATFKIGNAIYIDSLKKNISNSSIENNQSKVLDHSVMYSKIKEVDNKTFNDTLNNFRQSAYDYWNNPANFNVSKGGWLKYDAFDFDENLMVCFLAESLMRGNHESIFLKLDSLLVKNEHKLTYLSLCYYANSDQIDKFFSYLSRNKTFIDSLEKERLIVYLKEDPCLLEKIALSENDSKLNDALNLLKDSKKILSSNFDFSQTYNILSNYLTFLKISNDDFVYLSFKKELYKFVFTLFGVTDEGRVYILNNNINSSDVVEHALKISGVLKKIASYLRDDLILKLSFNLIYYFLISDYVKVIPYESYYSDIIDNQYMPQFIFISGHGSIRWIYTASRILNREITDTKVVVNFDQEINYSSYIFFGNILNPTLVRFREIDWFTDYKFYIYSNGWKYYPLSKILVIKATAKQNKTFNLLLRFDKIAKKINIYE
;
A
#
# COMPACT_ATOMS: atom_id res chain seq x y z
N MET A 1 -19.01 -45.08 50.00
CA MET A 1 -17.73 -44.47 49.56
C MET A 1 -17.28 -44.88 48.15
N LYS A 2 -17.14 -46.17 47.81
CA LYS A 2 -16.66 -46.61 46.47
C LYS A 2 -17.52 -46.15 45.27
N GLY A 3 -18.84 -46.04 45.44
CA GLY A 3 -19.75 -45.57 44.38
C GLY A 3 -19.63 -44.07 44.07
N PHE A 4 -19.42 -43.24 45.09
CA PHE A 4 -19.22 -41.80 44.94
C PHE A 4 -17.87 -41.46 44.28
N LEU A 5 -16.81 -42.19 44.60
CA LEU A 5 -15.52 -42.06 43.93
C LEU A 5 -15.57 -42.48 42.45
N ARG A 6 -16.34 -43.53 42.11
CA ARG A 6 -16.56 -43.94 40.72
C ARG A 6 -17.35 -42.90 39.93
N SER A 7 -18.41 -42.35 40.52
CA SER A 7 -19.21 -41.31 39.87
C SER A 7 -18.43 -40.00 39.70
N GLY A 8 -17.64 -39.61 40.71
CA GLY A 8 -16.73 -38.47 40.63
C GLY A 8 -15.65 -38.64 39.56
N ALA A 9 -15.02 -39.82 39.49
CA ALA A 9 -14.03 -40.11 38.44
C ALA A 9 -14.67 -40.12 37.04
N PHE A 10 -15.87 -40.66 36.89
CA PHE A 10 -16.60 -40.67 35.62
C PHE A 10 -16.96 -39.25 35.17
N ASN A 11 -17.48 -38.40 36.07
CA ASN A 11 -17.82 -37.01 35.77
C ASN A 11 -16.59 -36.17 35.45
N LEU A 12 -15.46 -36.42 36.10
CA LEU A 12 -14.20 -35.73 35.81
C LEU A 12 -13.66 -36.14 34.43
N LEU A 13 -13.75 -37.43 34.08
CA LEU A 13 -13.35 -37.94 32.77
C LEU A 13 -14.28 -37.40 31.66
N LEU A 14 -15.58 -37.32 31.92
CA LEU A 14 -16.55 -36.70 31.04
C LEU A 14 -16.27 -35.19 30.87
N GLY A 15 -15.93 -34.49 31.95
CA GLY A 15 -15.53 -33.08 31.93
C GLY A 15 -14.26 -32.83 31.12
N VAL A 16 -13.24 -33.68 31.28
CA VAL A 16 -12.01 -33.63 30.46
C VAL A 16 -12.32 -33.90 28.99
N LEU A 17 -13.22 -34.84 28.69
CA LEU A 17 -13.59 -35.19 27.32
C LEU A 17 -14.39 -34.06 26.65
N ILE A 18 -15.30 -33.41 27.39
CA ILE A 18 -16.01 -32.21 26.93
C ILE A 18 -15.04 -31.04 26.71
N LEU A 19 -14.11 -30.80 27.64
CA LEU A 19 -13.07 -29.79 27.49
C LEU A 19 -12.21 -30.05 26.25
N PHE A 20 -11.83 -31.31 26.01
CA PHE A 20 -11.07 -31.70 24.82
C PHE A 20 -11.88 -31.49 23.54
N VAL A 21 -13.19 -31.79 23.54
CA VAL A 21 -14.09 -31.54 22.41
C VAL A 21 -14.27 -30.03 22.15
N VAL A 22 -14.39 -29.22 23.21
CA VAL A 22 -14.49 -27.75 23.10
C VAL A 22 -13.20 -27.16 22.56
N ILE A 23 -12.03 -27.55 23.11
CA ILE A 23 -10.72 -27.17 22.58
C ILE A 23 -10.60 -27.62 21.12
N PHE A 24 -10.91 -28.88 20.81
CA PHE A 24 -10.85 -29.40 19.46
C PHE A 24 -11.75 -28.59 18.50
N LEU A 25 -13.01 -28.31 18.84
CA LEU A 25 -13.92 -27.52 18.01
C LEU A 25 -13.47 -26.05 17.87
N GLN A 26 -12.95 -25.45 18.94
CA GLN A 26 -12.51 -24.06 18.96
C GLN A 26 -11.21 -23.84 18.18
N PHE A 27 -10.33 -24.85 18.11
CA PHE A 27 -9.08 -24.80 17.35
C PHE A 27 -9.14 -25.49 15.97
N ARG A 28 -10.19 -26.27 15.66
CA ARG A 28 -10.38 -26.91 14.34
C ARG A 28 -10.56 -25.90 13.21
N ASN A 29 -11.10 -24.72 13.50
CA ASN A 29 -11.38 -23.66 12.52
C ASN A 29 -10.20 -22.73 12.20
N LEU A 30 -9.01 -22.93 12.77
CA LEU A 30 -7.82 -22.07 12.50
C LEU A 30 -6.82 -22.70 11.52
N ASN A 31 -6.95 -24.00 11.27
CA ASN A 31 -6.05 -24.73 10.36
C ASN A 31 -6.45 -24.60 8.90
N LEU A 32 -7.70 -24.28 8.57
CA LEU A 32 -8.18 -24.19 7.19
C LEU A 32 -9.06 -22.94 7.07
N ASN A 33 -8.57 -21.91 6.37
CA ASN A 33 -9.35 -20.71 6.06
C ASN A 33 -9.78 -20.77 4.58
N VAL A 34 -11.05 -20.48 4.31
CA VAL A 34 -11.56 -20.36 2.94
C VAL A 34 -12.07 -18.94 2.72
N PHE A 35 -11.60 -18.28 1.67
CA PHE A 35 -12.04 -16.95 1.25
C PHE A 35 -12.64 -17.02 -0.15
N PHE A 36 -13.67 -16.21 -0.39
CA PHE A 36 -14.32 -16.09 -1.69
C PHE A 36 -14.25 -14.64 -2.15
N LEU A 37 -13.76 -14.43 -3.37
CA LEU A 37 -13.70 -13.14 -4.05
C LEU A 37 -14.22 -13.31 -5.48
N LYS A 38 -15.50 -13.00 -5.71
CA LYS A 38 -16.23 -13.29 -6.96
C LYS A 38 -16.03 -14.77 -7.36
N ASP A 39 -15.38 -15.03 -8.50
CA ASP A 39 -15.11 -16.38 -9.04
C ASP A 39 -13.82 -17.01 -8.49
N ILE A 40 -13.05 -16.30 -7.65
CA ILE A 40 -11.83 -16.80 -7.01
C ILE A 40 -12.17 -17.34 -5.62
N LYS A 41 -11.81 -18.58 -5.35
CA LYS A 41 -11.86 -19.23 -4.04
C LYS A 41 -10.43 -19.52 -3.57
N LEU A 42 -10.06 -19.00 -2.40
CA LEU A 42 -8.77 -19.24 -1.77
C LEU A 42 -8.95 -20.21 -0.60
N GLU A 43 -8.27 -21.34 -0.63
CA GLU A 43 -8.17 -22.26 0.50
C GLU A 43 -6.77 -22.18 1.08
N VAL A 44 -6.66 -21.98 2.39
CA VAL A 44 -5.40 -21.75 3.09
C VAL A 44 -5.31 -22.78 4.21
N ASN A 45 -4.37 -23.73 4.14
CA ASN A 45 -4.08 -24.56 5.30
C ASN A 45 -2.86 -24.05 6.07
N ASN A 46 -3.04 -23.92 7.37
CA ASN A 46 -2.00 -23.60 8.33
C ASN A 46 -1.61 -24.86 9.11
N LYS A 47 -0.33 -24.96 9.48
CA LYS A 47 0.20 -25.98 10.37
C LYS A 47 0.71 -25.33 11.64
N VAL A 48 0.45 -25.96 12.78
CA VAL A 48 1.01 -25.52 14.07
C VAL A 48 2.48 -25.96 14.18
N LYS A 49 3.38 -24.99 14.40
CA LYS A 49 4.79 -25.21 14.73
C LYS A 49 5.16 -24.31 15.90
N ASN A 50 5.80 -24.86 16.93
CA ASN A 50 6.23 -24.10 18.12
C ASN A 50 5.12 -23.22 18.74
N SER A 51 3.89 -23.73 18.77
CA SER A 51 2.69 -23.01 19.24
C SER A 51 2.24 -21.83 18.36
N GLU A 52 2.79 -21.66 17.16
CA GLU A 52 2.38 -20.66 16.16
C GLU A 52 1.76 -21.33 14.92
N TYR A 53 0.78 -20.67 14.29
CA TYR A 53 0.23 -21.09 13.01
C TYR A 53 1.11 -20.58 11.87
N VAL A 54 1.73 -21.50 11.14
CA VAL A 54 2.54 -21.19 9.97
C VAL A 54 1.82 -21.68 8.72
N LEU A 55 1.79 -20.86 7.68
CA LEU A 55 1.23 -21.22 6.39
C LEU A 55 1.87 -22.52 5.86
N ASN A 56 1.04 -23.49 5.51
CA ASN A 56 1.47 -24.80 5.02
C ASN A 56 1.19 -24.95 3.53
N ASP A 57 -0.03 -24.61 3.11
CA ASP A 57 -0.42 -24.61 1.71
C ASP A 57 -1.43 -23.50 1.41
N ILE A 58 -1.48 -23.14 0.13
CA ILE A 58 -2.49 -22.28 -0.45
C ILE A 58 -2.97 -22.96 -1.74
N VAL A 59 -4.29 -23.02 -1.90
CA VAL A 59 -4.94 -23.39 -3.15
C VAL A 59 -5.77 -22.20 -3.62
N VAL A 60 -5.43 -21.69 -4.80
CA VAL A 60 -6.22 -20.65 -5.47
C VAL A 60 -7.04 -21.32 -6.55
N ASN A 61 -8.35 -21.29 -6.39
CA ASN A 61 -9.30 -21.89 -7.32
C ASN A 61 -10.04 -20.79 -8.07
N VAL A 62 -10.01 -20.84 -9.40
CA VAL A 62 -10.73 -19.91 -10.25
C VAL A 62 -11.18 -20.61 -11.51
N ARG A 63 -12.48 -20.55 -11.81
CA ARG A 63 -13.07 -21.09 -13.06
C ARG A 63 -12.65 -22.54 -13.35
N GLY A 64 -12.54 -23.36 -12.30
CA GLY A 64 -12.17 -24.78 -12.40
C GLY A 64 -10.67 -25.06 -12.42
N LEU A 65 -9.80 -24.05 -12.47
CA LEU A 65 -8.36 -24.20 -12.28
C LEU A 65 -7.99 -24.04 -10.81
N ARG A 66 -7.45 -25.12 -10.21
CA ARG A 66 -6.90 -25.15 -8.85
C ARG A 66 -5.39 -24.99 -8.91
N ILE A 67 -4.90 -23.79 -8.69
CA ILE A 67 -3.47 -23.47 -8.61
C ILE A 67 -2.98 -23.88 -7.22
N LEU A 68 -2.01 -24.79 -7.18
CA LEU A 68 -1.49 -25.38 -5.95
C LEU A 68 -0.17 -24.74 -5.57
N LEU A 69 -0.12 -24.12 -4.39
CA LEU A 69 1.07 -23.49 -3.83
C LEU A 69 1.39 -24.15 -2.49
N SER A 70 2.35 -25.06 -2.49
CA SER A 70 2.73 -25.81 -1.28
C SER A 70 4.19 -26.26 -1.33
N LYS A 71 4.64 -26.97 -0.30
CA LYS A 71 5.95 -27.63 -0.34
C LYS A 71 6.10 -28.68 -1.43
N LEU A 72 5.02 -29.36 -1.78
CA LEU A 72 5.02 -30.38 -2.83
C LEU A 72 4.89 -29.74 -4.21
N ASN A 73 4.21 -28.60 -4.28
CA ASN A 73 3.98 -27.82 -5.50
C ASN A 73 4.49 -26.38 -5.29
N PRO A 74 5.81 -26.17 -5.24
CA PRO A 74 6.37 -24.83 -5.06
C PRO A 74 6.24 -24.03 -6.35
N LEU A 75 6.34 -22.71 -6.23
CA LEU A 75 6.57 -21.84 -7.39
C LEU A 75 8.03 -22.02 -7.86
N VAL A 76 8.24 -22.47 -9.10
CA VAL A 76 9.59 -22.79 -9.62
C VAL A 76 10.06 -21.70 -10.56
N VAL A 77 11.14 -20.99 -10.22
CA VAL A 77 11.78 -20.00 -11.10
C VAL A 77 12.78 -20.71 -12.03
N LEU A 78 12.55 -20.66 -13.34
CA LEU A 78 13.21 -21.52 -14.31
C LEU A 78 14.70 -21.24 -14.49
N GLU A 79 15.13 -19.99 -14.60
CA GLU A 79 16.54 -19.67 -14.87
C GLU A 79 17.44 -19.98 -13.66
N THR A 80 16.86 -20.08 -12.46
CA THR A 80 17.61 -20.36 -11.22
C THR A 80 17.30 -21.74 -10.61
N GLY A 81 16.27 -22.44 -11.09
CA GLY A 81 15.73 -23.64 -10.45
C GLY A 81 15.25 -23.42 -9.01
N LEU A 82 14.89 -22.17 -8.66
CA LEU A 82 14.61 -21.79 -7.28
C LEU A 82 13.15 -22.16 -6.95
N ASN A 83 12.98 -22.99 -5.92
CA ASN A 83 11.67 -23.36 -5.40
C ASN A 83 11.24 -22.38 -4.31
N LEU A 84 10.16 -21.66 -4.56
CA LEU A 84 9.59 -20.67 -3.67
C LEU A 84 8.37 -21.23 -2.96
N LEU A 85 8.38 -21.12 -1.64
CA LEU A 85 7.28 -21.53 -0.78
C LEU A 85 6.44 -20.31 -0.40
N PRO A 86 5.11 -20.44 -0.36
CA PRO A 86 4.26 -19.36 0.10
C PRO A 86 4.50 -19.13 1.61
N VAL A 87 4.63 -17.87 2.01
CA VAL A 87 4.92 -17.43 3.38
C VAL A 87 3.73 -16.70 3.99
N SER A 88 3.01 -15.92 3.18
CA SER A 88 1.82 -15.19 3.61
C SER A 88 0.90 -14.91 2.42
N TYR A 89 -0.31 -14.42 2.69
CA TYR A 89 -1.24 -13.99 1.66
C TYR A 89 -1.99 -12.73 2.10
N LYS A 90 -2.51 -11.95 1.15
CA LYS A 90 -3.35 -10.79 1.39
C LYS A 90 -4.52 -10.81 0.40
N VAL A 91 -5.74 -10.78 0.91
CA VAL A 91 -6.95 -10.61 0.09
C VAL A 91 -7.21 -9.11 -0.05
N GLN A 92 -7.49 -8.64 -1.26
CA GLN A 92 -7.85 -7.26 -1.59
C GLN A 92 -9.12 -7.25 -2.44
N ASP A 93 -9.74 -6.08 -2.60
CA ASP A 93 -11.04 -5.92 -3.27
C ASP A 93 -11.04 -6.38 -4.74
N SER A 94 -9.88 -6.31 -5.42
CA SER A 94 -9.70 -6.71 -6.83
C SER A 94 -8.89 -7.99 -7.04
N GLY A 95 -8.41 -8.64 -5.97
CA GLY A 95 -7.65 -9.87 -6.12
C GLY A 95 -6.98 -10.40 -4.87
N ILE A 96 -6.27 -11.51 -5.03
CA ILE A 96 -5.59 -12.22 -3.95
C ILE A 96 -4.10 -12.21 -4.23
N TYR A 97 -3.30 -11.77 -3.27
CA TYR A 97 -1.85 -11.75 -3.36
C TYR A 97 -1.26 -12.85 -2.50
N VAL A 98 -0.48 -13.75 -3.10
CA VAL A 98 0.30 -14.75 -2.36
C VAL A 98 1.76 -14.33 -2.37
N TYR A 99 2.34 -14.22 -1.18
CA TYR A 99 3.72 -13.81 -0.97
C TYR A 99 4.57 -15.03 -0.67
N PHE A 100 5.74 -15.04 -1.29
CA PHE A 100 6.77 -16.04 -1.14
C PHE A 100 7.98 -15.44 -0.43
N GLU A 101 8.96 -16.29 -0.13
CA GLU A 101 10.26 -15.82 0.33
C GLU A 101 10.86 -14.79 -0.64
N LYS A 102 11.73 -13.90 -0.12
CA LYS A 102 12.41 -12.84 -0.90
C LYS A 102 11.46 -11.78 -1.49
N ASN A 103 10.32 -11.53 -0.85
CA ASN A 103 9.31 -10.54 -1.28
C ASN A 103 8.77 -10.76 -2.70
N ILE A 104 8.84 -11.99 -3.19
CA ILE A 104 8.22 -12.38 -4.44
C ILE A 104 6.72 -12.55 -4.18
N PHE A 105 5.88 -12.07 -5.08
CA PHE A 105 4.46 -12.28 -4.98
C PHE A 105 3.85 -12.72 -6.31
N LEU A 106 2.70 -13.37 -6.18
CA LEU A 106 1.76 -13.61 -7.26
C LEU A 106 0.43 -12.93 -6.93
N GLY A 107 -0.02 -12.09 -7.83
CA GLY A 107 -1.35 -11.48 -7.81
C GLY A 107 -2.32 -12.31 -8.64
N PHE A 108 -3.43 -12.68 -8.05
CA PHE A 108 -4.56 -13.38 -8.67
C PHE A 108 -5.71 -12.38 -8.76
N LEU A 109 -5.81 -11.69 -9.88
CA LEU A 109 -6.59 -10.46 -9.99
C LEU A 109 -7.79 -10.64 -10.92
N LEU A 110 -8.88 -9.95 -10.64
CA LEU A 110 -10.02 -9.79 -11.54
C LEU A 110 -10.07 -8.34 -12.03
N ASP A 111 -10.08 -8.15 -13.33
CA ASP A 111 -10.29 -6.82 -13.92
C ASP A 111 -11.78 -6.41 -13.88
N SER A 112 -12.06 -5.18 -14.33
CA SER A 112 -13.42 -4.62 -14.36
C SER A 112 -14.39 -5.39 -15.26
N GLU A 113 -13.88 -6.12 -16.25
CA GLU A 113 -14.66 -6.99 -17.14
C GLU A 113 -14.82 -8.41 -16.58
N ASN A 114 -14.36 -8.64 -15.34
CA ASN A 114 -14.28 -9.93 -14.69
C ASN A 114 -13.36 -10.90 -15.45
N ASN A 115 -12.35 -10.43 -16.18
CA ASN A 115 -11.29 -11.31 -16.65
C ASN A 115 -10.32 -11.57 -15.50
N PHE A 116 -10.00 -12.84 -15.28
CA PHE A 116 -8.99 -13.25 -14.33
C PHE A 116 -7.60 -13.08 -14.95
N SER A 117 -6.63 -12.66 -14.15
CA SER A 117 -5.23 -12.56 -14.56
C SER A 117 -4.28 -12.99 -13.44
N ILE A 118 -3.12 -13.52 -13.84
CA ILE A 118 -2.01 -13.81 -12.93
C ILE A 118 -0.90 -12.81 -13.20
N GLU A 119 -0.52 -12.08 -12.16
CA GLU A 119 0.58 -11.12 -12.18
C GLU A 119 1.69 -11.55 -11.21
N SER A 120 2.92 -11.13 -11.49
CA SER A 120 4.06 -11.40 -10.62
C SER A 120 5.07 -10.25 -10.70
N ASN A 121 5.76 -10.01 -9.59
CA ASN A 121 6.96 -9.16 -9.58
C ASN A 121 8.24 -9.92 -9.96
N LEU A 122 8.15 -11.18 -10.40
CA LEU A 122 9.30 -11.97 -10.86
C LEU A 122 9.89 -11.39 -12.15
N SER A 123 11.21 -11.17 -12.13
CA SER A 123 11.99 -10.74 -13.28
C SER A 123 12.29 -11.88 -14.27
N LYS A 124 11.91 -13.11 -13.91
CA LYS A 124 12.32 -14.39 -14.48
C LYS A 124 11.12 -15.32 -14.74
N SER A 125 11.20 -16.21 -15.73
CA SER A 125 10.08 -17.10 -16.05
C SER A 125 9.84 -18.10 -14.92
N PHE A 126 8.59 -18.43 -14.65
CA PHE A 126 8.22 -19.33 -13.56
C PHE A 126 7.14 -20.33 -13.94
N LEU A 127 7.12 -21.45 -13.22
CA LEU A 127 6.14 -22.51 -13.34
C LEU A 127 5.20 -22.53 -12.13
N LEU A 128 3.91 -22.64 -12.42
CA LEU A 128 2.85 -22.86 -11.45
C LEU A 128 2.21 -24.22 -11.68
N SER A 129 2.12 -25.04 -10.64
CA SER A 129 1.35 -26.28 -10.70
C SER A 129 -0.14 -26.00 -10.60
N TYR A 130 -0.93 -26.69 -11.43
CA TYR A 130 -2.40 -26.62 -11.33
C TYR A 130 -3.05 -28.00 -11.47
N GLU A 131 -4.26 -28.11 -10.93
CA GLU A 131 -5.19 -29.21 -11.14
C GLU A 131 -6.51 -28.66 -11.72
N VAL A 132 -7.25 -29.50 -12.41
CA VAL A 132 -8.59 -29.17 -12.94
C VAL A 132 -9.64 -29.81 -12.03
N GLU A 133 -10.68 -29.07 -11.65
CA GLU A 133 -11.81 -29.62 -10.91
C GLU A 133 -12.62 -30.64 -11.74
N ASP A 134 -13.18 -31.66 -11.09
CA ASP A 134 -13.91 -32.78 -11.72
C ASP A 134 -15.06 -32.38 -12.67
N ARG A 135 -15.56 -31.14 -12.60
CA ARG A 135 -16.65 -30.61 -13.46
C ARG A 135 -16.16 -29.73 -14.60
N HIS A 136 -14.85 -29.55 -14.72
CA HIS A 136 -14.22 -28.69 -15.71
C HIS A 136 -13.26 -29.49 -16.58
N GLU A 137 -13.05 -29.05 -17.81
CA GLU A 137 -12.08 -29.63 -18.74
C GLU A 137 -11.26 -28.50 -19.37
N VAL A 138 -9.93 -28.63 -19.40
CA VAL A 138 -9.04 -27.71 -20.10
C VAL A 138 -8.79 -28.25 -21.51
N LEU A 139 -9.33 -27.57 -22.52
CA LEU A 139 -9.16 -27.91 -23.93
C LEU A 139 -7.93 -27.18 -24.48
N LEU A 140 -6.90 -27.95 -24.83
CA LEU A 140 -5.66 -27.46 -25.43
C LEU A 140 -5.68 -27.69 -26.95
N ASP A 141 -6.13 -26.71 -27.73
CA ASP A 141 -6.03 -26.75 -29.19
C ASP A 141 -4.77 -26.00 -29.67
N LYS A 142 -4.30 -26.31 -30.89
CA LYS A 142 -3.10 -25.69 -31.49
C LYS A 142 -3.23 -24.17 -31.65
N SER A 143 -4.45 -23.65 -31.74
CA SER A 143 -4.73 -22.22 -31.93
C SER A 143 -5.38 -21.52 -30.73
N SER A 144 -5.89 -22.25 -29.73
CA SER A 144 -6.60 -21.65 -28.60
C SER A 144 -6.65 -22.57 -27.38
N VAL A 145 -6.70 -21.98 -26.19
CA VAL A 145 -6.93 -22.68 -24.93
C VAL A 145 -8.26 -22.22 -24.36
N SER A 146 -9.10 -23.16 -23.91
CA SER A 146 -10.36 -22.85 -23.22
C SER A 146 -10.63 -23.81 -22.06
N ILE A 147 -11.45 -23.36 -21.10
CA ILE A 147 -11.89 -24.15 -19.95
C ILE A 147 -13.40 -24.33 -20.08
N ARG A 148 -13.89 -25.56 -20.16
CA ARG A 148 -15.30 -25.87 -20.32
C ARG A 148 -15.90 -26.38 -19.00
N GLN A 149 -17.11 -25.94 -18.66
CA GLN A 149 -17.88 -26.39 -17.50
C GLN A 149 -19.20 -27.02 -17.99
N GLY A 150 -19.24 -28.35 -18.10
CA GLY A 150 -20.40 -29.05 -18.70
C GLY A 150 -20.57 -28.78 -20.20
N GLU A 151 -21.79 -28.90 -20.74
CA GLU A 151 -22.03 -28.76 -22.19
C GLU A 151 -22.29 -27.30 -22.65
N SER A 152 -22.55 -26.36 -21.73
CA SER A 152 -23.13 -25.05 -22.05
C SER A 152 -22.26 -23.83 -21.70
N LEU A 153 -21.17 -23.99 -20.94
CA LEU A 153 -20.34 -22.89 -20.43
C LEU A 153 -18.88 -23.06 -20.82
N GLU A 154 -18.27 -22.02 -21.38
CA GLU A 154 -16.85 -21.97 -21.76
C GLU A 154 -16.18 -20.67 -21.32
N TYR A 155 -14.97 -20.78 -20.79
CA TYR A 155 -14.09 -19.66 -20.46
C TYR A 155 -12.90 -19.64 -21.43
N LYS A 156 -12.70 -18.53 -22.15
CA LYS A 156 -11.55 -18.39 -23.06
C LYS A 156 -10.28 -18.06 -22.29
N VAL A 157 -9.18 -18.75 -22.57
CA VAL A 157 -7.87 -18.43 -22.00
C VAL A 157 -7.07 -17.62 -23.02
N PHE A 158 -6.61 -16.44 -22.61
CA PHE A 158 -5.75 -15.57 -23.39
C PHE A 158 -4.32 -15.67 -22.84
N LEU A 159 -3.42 -16.14 -23.68
CA LEU A 159 -2.01 -16.31 -23.36
C LEU A 159 -1.23 -15.18 -24.03
N GLY A 160 -0.54 -14.36 -23.24
CA GLY A 160 0.42 -13.38 -23.75
C GLY A 160 1.61 -14.05 -24.43
N GLU A 161 2.42 -13.25 -25.12
CA GLU A 161 3.68 -13.74 -25.71
C GLU A 161 4.52 -14.45 -24.65
N ASN A 162 4.93 -15.70 -24.95
CA ASN A 162 5.74 -16.54 -24.05
C ASN A 162 5.03 -17.05 -22.78
N VAL A 163 3.69 -17.10 -22.75
CA VAL A 163 2.94 -17.93 -21.78
C VAL A 163 2.60 -19.28 -22.40
N LYS A 164 2.80 -20.38 -21.66
CA LYS A 164 2.40 -21.72 -22.09
C LYS A 164 1.69 -22.45 -20.96
N ILE A 165 0.52 -23.00 -21.23
CA ILE A 165 -0.14 -23.95 -20.34
C ILE A 165 0.15 -25.38 -20.84
N ARG A 166 0.46 -26.29 -19.93
CA ARG A 166 0.63 -27.73 -20.17
C ARG A 166 -0.25 -28.49 -19.21
N GLU A 167 -0.43 -29.79 -19.39
CA GLU A 167 -1.38 -30.60 -18.58
C GLU A 167 -1.31 -30.42 -17.05
N LYS A 168 -0.16 -30.05 -16.48
CA LYS A 168 0.04 -29.92 -15.03
C LYS A 168 0.67 -28.61 -14.57
N ASP A 169 1.12 -27.77 -15.50
CA ASP A 169 1.79 -26.53 -15.17
C ASP A 169 1.43 -25.36 -16.11
N ILE A 170 1.54 -24.16 -15.56
CA ILE A 170 1.46 -22.90 -16.31
C ILE A 170 2.84 -22.26 -16.27
N LEU A 171 3.46 -22.14 -17.43
CA LEU A 171 4.68 -21.37 -17.64
C LEU A 171 4.32 -19.92 -17.95
N ILE A 172 4.72 -19.02 -17.06
CA ILE A 172 4.53 -17.58 -17.23
C ILE A 172 5.90 -16.92 -17.33
N SER A 173 6.14 -16.20 -18.42
CA SER A 173 7.35 -15.38 -18.58
C SER A 173 7.15 -14.00 -17.94
N PRO A 174 8.23 -13.29 -17.58
CA PRO A 174 8.14 -11.95 -17.00
C PRO A 174 7.34 -11.04 -17.92
N GLN A 175 6.42 -10.26 -17.36
CA GLN A 175 5.56 -9.31 -18.10
C GLN A 175 4.58 -9.96 -19.09
N ALA A 176 4.53 -11.28 -19.17
CA ALA A 176 3.59 -12.00 -20.02
C ALA A 176 2.25 -12.17 -19.28
N THR A 177 1.16 -11.78 -19.92
CA THR A 177 -0.18 -11.84 -19.31
C THR A 177 -0.80 -13.20 -19.52
N PHE A 178 -1.04 -13.94 -18.43
CA PHE A 178 -1.99 -15.05 -18.42
C PHE A 178 -3.35 -14.51 -18.02
N LYS A 179 -4.37 -14.65 -18.89
CA LYS A 179 -5.74 -14.21 -18.60
C LYS A 179 -6.79 -15.27 -18.89
N ILE A 180 -7.84 -15.32 -18.09
CA ILE A 180 -9.04 -16.13 -18.36
C ILE A 180 -10.22 -15.16 -18.50
N GLY A 181 -10.87 -15.17 -19.65
CA GLY A 181 -12.05 -14.36 -19.92
C GLY A 181 -13.28 -14.82 -19.15
N ASN A 182 -14.32 -13.99 -19.18
CA ASN A 182 -15.60 -14.27 -18.52
C ASN A 182 -16.36 -15.46 -19.15
N ALA A 183 -17.39 -15.95 -18.47
CA ALA A 183 -18.20 -17.08 -18.96
C ALA A 183 -18.89 -16.77 -20.29
N ILE A 184 -18.74 -17.66 -21.27
CA ILE A 184 -19.43 -17.61 -22.56
C ILE A 184 -20.42 -18.77 -22.60
N TYR A 185 -21.70 -18.45 -22.78
CA TYR A 185 -22.72 -19.46 -23.04
C TYR A 185 -22.60 -19.95 -24.48
N ILE A 186 -22.41 -21.26 -24.65
CA ILE A 186 -22.37 -21.88 -25.97
C ILE A 186 -23.82 -22.12 -26.42
N ASP A 187 -24.46 -21.09 -26.96
CA ASP A 187 -25.66 -21.27 -27.78
C ASP A 187 -25.24 -21.54 -29.22
N SER A 188 -25.78 -22.61 -29.80
CA SER A 188 -25.52 -23.03 -31.17
C SER A 188 -25.68 -21.86 -32.17
N LEU A 189 -24.57 -21.52 -32.84
CA LEU A 189 -24.42 -20.77 -34.10
C LEU A 189 -25.48 -19.71 -34.45
N LYS A 190 -25.06 -18.43 -34.47
CA LYS A 190 -25.28 -17.56 -35.64
C LYS A 190 -24.23 -16.45 -35.80
N LYS A 191 -23.53 -16.56 -36.93
CA LYS A 191 -22.69 -15.58 -37.66
C LYS A 191 -23.39 -14.22 -37.85
N ASN A 192 -22.72 -13.11 -37.54
CA ASN A 192 -21.93 -12.27 -38.47
C ASN A 192 -21.91 -10.76 -38.11
N ILE A 193 -20.67 -10.25 -38.01
CA ILE A 193 -20.11 -9.01 -38.61
C ILE A 193 -20.68 -7.65 -38.17
N SER A 194 -19.81 -6.80 -37.61
CA SER A 194 -19.41 -5.56 -38.30
C SER A 194 -18.01 -5.09 -37.88
N ASN A 195 -17.16 -4.91 -38.90
CA ASN A 195 -15.95 -4.12 -38.84
C ASN A 195 -16.33 -2.65 -38.63
N SER A 196 -15.70 -1.98 -37.68
CA SER A 196 -15.49 -0.54 -37.77
C SER A 196 -14.01 -0.25 -37.61
N SER A 197 -13.43 0.23 -38.71
CA SER A 197 -12.17 0.91 -38.80
C SER A 197 -12.13 2.08 -37.81
N ILE A 198 -11.18 2.07 -36.87
CA ILE A 198 -10.81 3.28 -36.15
C ILE A 198 -9.65 3.90 -36.91
N GLU A 199 -9.95 5.03 -37.53
CA GLU A 199 -9.00 5.92 -38.18
C GLU A 199 -7.93 6.38 -37.18
N ASN A 200 -6.68 6.32 -37.63
CA ASN A 200 -5.57 7.08 -37.08
C ASN A 200 -5.91 8.56 -37.12
N ASN A 201 -6.39 9.11 -36.00
CA ASN A 201 -6.38 10.55 -35.81
C ASN A 201 -4.95 10.99 -35.53
N GLN A 202 -4.35 11.56 -36.57
CA GLN A 202 -3.12 12.34 -36.54
C GLN A 202 -3.13 13.30 -35.35
N SER A 203 -2.00 13.32 -34.65
CA SER A 203 -1.66 14.28 -33.60
C SER A 203 -1.89 15.71 -34.10
N LYS A 204 -3.03 16.31 -33.74
CA LYS A 204 -3.11 17.76 -33.64
C LYS A 204 -2.13 18.17 -32.55
N VAL A 205 -1.13 18.95 -32.93
CA VAL A 205 -0.27 19.68 -32.00
C VAL A 205 -1.19 20.38 -31.00
N LEU A 206 -1.27 19.89 -29.76
CA LEU A 206 -2.02 20.57 -28.72
C LEU A 206 -1.35 21.92 -28.50
N ASP A 207 -2.04 23.00 -28.86
CA ASP A 207 -1.61 24.32 -28.47
C ASP A 207 -1.87 24.48 -26.97
N HIS A 208 -0.88 24.10 -26.17
CA HIS A 208 -0.95 24.16 -24.71
C HIS A 208 -1.32 25.57 -24.22
N SER A 209 -0.94 26.63 -24.97
CA SER A 209 -1.28 28.02 -24.65
C SER A 209 -2.79 28.28 -24.63
N VAL A 210 -3.52 27.68 -25.58
CA VAL A 210 -4.98 27.77 -25.67
C VAL A 210 -5.64 26.98 -24.54
N MET A 211 -5.14 25.78 -24.20
CA MET A 211 -5.69 25.01 -23.08
C MET A 211 -5.49 25.71 -21.72
N TYR A 212 -4.34 26.34 -21.48
CA TYR A 212 -4.12 27.11 -20.26
C TYR A 212 -5.15 28.22 -20.08
N SER A 213 -5.47 28.94 -21.15
CA SER A 213 -6.44 30.03 -21.11
C SER A 213 -7.87 29.57 -20.79
N LYS A 214 -8.17 28.29 -21.00
CA LYS A 214 -9.48 27.69 -20.74
C LYS A 214 -9.65 27.18 -19.31
N ILE A 215 -8.56 26.95 -18.56
CA ILE A 215 -8.65 26.53 -17.16
C ILE A 215 -9.29 27.67 -16.37
N LYS A 216 -10.56 27.50 -15.97
CA LYS A 216 -11.22 28.45 -15.08
C LYS A 216 -10.90 28.09 -13.64
N GLU A 217 -10.59 29.10 -12.85
CA GLU A 217 -10.38 28.92 -11.41
C GLU A 217 -11.74 28.58 -10.78
N VAL A 218 -11.82 27.43 -10.11
CA VAL A 218 -12.97 27.12 -9.26
C VAL A 218 -12.91 28.07 -8.09
N ASP A 219 -14.03 28.74 -7.79
CA ASP A 219 -14.12 29.65 -6.64
C ASP A 219 -13.64 28.94 -5.36
N ASN A 220 -12.71 29.57 -4.64
CA ASN A 220 -12.06 28.97 -3.47
C ASN A 220 -13.07 28.56 -2.40
N LYS A 221 -14.13 29.33 -2.22
CA LYS A 221 -15.19 28.97 -1.26
C LYS A 221 -15.91 27.70 -1.71
N THR A 222 -16.31 27.65 -2.98
CA THR A 222 -16.95 26.47 -3.59
C THR A 222 -16.06 25.22 -3.50
N PHE A 223 -14.77 25.34 -3.84
CA PHE A 223 -13.81 24.25 -3.71
C PHE A 223 -13.68 23.75 -2.27
N ASN A 224 -13.50 24.67 -1.33
CA ASN A 224 -13.37 24.34 0.09
C ASN A 224 -14.65 23.71 0.66
N ASP A 225 -15.82 24.19 0.25
CA ASP A 225 -17.12 23.63 0.64
C ASP A 225 -17.26 22.19 0.12
N THR A 226 -16.91 21.92 -1.15
CA THR A 226 -16.88 20.56 -1.71
C THR A 226 -15.92 19.65 -0.95
N LEU A 227 -14.70 20.12 -0.66
CA LEU A 227 -13.71 19.34 0.07
C LEU A 227 -14.12 19.05 1.52
N ASN A 228 -14.74 20.03 2.18
CA ASN A 228 -15.27 19.86 3.54
C ASN A 228 -16.44 18.88 3.57
N ASN A 229 -17.35 18.93 2.59
CA ASN A 229 -18.42 17.96 2.45
C ASN A 229 -17.87 16.55 2.25
N PHE A 230 -16.87 16.36 1.38
CA PHE A 230 -16.18 15.09 1.21
C PHE A 230 -15.59 14.58 2.54
N ARG A 231 -14.83 15.42 3.26
CA ARG A 231 -14.23 15.05 4.55
C ARG A 231 -15.29 14.69 5.59
N GLN A 232 -16.42 15.40 5.61
CA GLN A 232 -17.53 15.12 6.49
C GLN A 232 -18.17 13.77 6.15
N SER A 233 -18.48 13.51 4.87
CA SER A 233 -19.04 12.24 4.41
C SER A 233 -18.12 11.06 4.71
N ALA A 234 -16.80 11.20 4.50
CA ALA A 234 -15.83 10.18 4.83
C ALA A 234 -15.81 9.89 6.35
N TYR A 235 -15.72 10.93 7.17
CA TYR A 235 -15.70 10.79 8.63
C TYR A 235 -16.99 10.16 9.17
N ASP A 236 -18.15 10.58 8.66
CA ASP A 236 -19.44 10.02 9.04
C ASP A 236 -19.54 8.56 8.61
N TYR A 237 -19.09 8.22 7.40
CA TYR A 237 -19.06 6.85 6.91
C TYR A 237 -18.20 5.95 7.81
N TRP A 238 -16.98 6.38 8.15
CA TRP A 238 -16.04 5.60 8.98
C TRP A 238 -16.49 5.46 10.45
N ASN A 239 -17.26 6.41 10.97
CA ASN A 239 -17.73 6.38 12.36
C ASN A 239 -19.16 5.81 12.52
N ASN A 240 -19.90 5.61 11.42
CA ASN A 240 -21.28 5.15 11.45
C ASN A 240 -21.37 3.74 12.07
N PRO A 241 -22.19 3.50 13.11
CA PRO A 241 -22.38 2.18 13.71
C PRO A 241 -22.86 1.08 12.76
N ALA A 242 -23.51 1.44 11.64
CA ALA A 242 -23.89 0.50 10.58
C ALA A 242 -22.67 -0.01 9.80
N ASN A 243 -21.66 0.83 9.63
CA ASN A 243 -20.46 0.53 8.85
C ASN A 243 -19.26 0.17 9.72
N PHE A 244 -19.24 0.54 11.00
CA PHE A 244 -18.10 0.35 11.89
C PHE A 244 -18.49 -0.36 13.18
N ASN A 245 -17.88 -1.52 13.41
CA ASN A 245 -18.13 -2.33 14.59
C ASN A 245 -16.86 -3.01 15.12
N VAL A 246 -16.41 -2.54 16.28
CA VAL A 246 -15.22 -3.04 16.98
C VAL A 246 -15.36 -4.47 17.47
N SER A 247 -16.58 -4.92 17.84
CA SER A 247 -16.78 -6.30 18.28
C SER A 247 -16.74 -7.27 17.10
N LYS A 248 -17.19 -6.84 15.91
CA LYS A 248 -17.17 -7.60 14.66
C LYS A 248 -15.86 -7.48 13.87
N GLY A 249 -14.89 -6.71 14.36
CA GLY A 249 -13.53 -6.74 13.85
C GLY A 249 -13.12 -5.59 12.92
N GLY A 250 -13.97 -4.58 12.69
CA GLY A 250 -13.58 -3.42 11.88
C GLY A 250 -14.75 -2.76 11.15
N TRP A 251 -14.58 -2.53 9.85
CA TRP A 251 -15.56 -1.88 8.98
C TRP A 251 -16.26 -2.87 8.06
N LEU A 252 -17.51 -2.57 7.72
CA LEU A 252 -18.31 -3.35 6.78
C LEU A 252 -17.77 -3.15 5.36
N LYS A 253 -17.27 -4.22 4.75
CA LYS A 253 -16.89 -4.32 3.34
C LYS A 253 -17.58 -5.54 2.72
N TYR A 254 -18.32 -5.33 1.64
CA TYR A 254 -19.01 -6.40 0.90
C TYR A 254 -19.76 -7.40 1.81
N ASP A 255 -20.62 -6.86 2.68
CA ASP A 255 -21.45 -7.59 3.66
C ASP A 255 -20.72 -8.26 4.85
N ALA A 256 -19.39 -8.17 4.93
CA ALA A 256 -18.60 -8.68 6.05
C ALA A 256 -17.84 -7.57 6.78
N PHE A 257 -17.63 -7.71 8.09
CA PHE A 257 -16.77 -6.79 8.83
C PHE A 257 -15.32 -7.25 8.73
N ASP A 258 -14.43 -6.37 8.27
CA ASP A 258 -12.99 -6.61 8.22
C ASP A 258 -12.19 -5.39 8.68
N PHE A 259 -10.95 -5.65 9.10
CA PHE A 259 -10.01 -4.64 9.54
C PHE A 259 -9.21 -4.08 8.36
N ASP A 260 -9.25 -2.76 8.20
CA ASP A 260 -8.43 -2.03 7.23
C ASP A 260 -7.57 -1.00 7.96
N GLU A 261 -6.24 -1.18 7.93
CA GLU A 261 -5.30 -0.28 8.58
C GLU A 261 -5.25 1.10 7.91
N ASN A 262 -5.39 1.19 6.58
CA ASN A 262 -5.39 2.47 5.86
C ASN A 262 -6.60 3.31 6.27
N LEU A 263 -7.78 2.68 6.32
CA LEU A 263 -9.01 3.33 6.77
C LEU A 263 -8.85 3.77 8.23
N MET A 264 -8.34 2.90 9.10
CA MET A 264 -8.10 3.23 10.51
C MET A 264 -7.18 4.44 10.66
N VAL A 265 -6.06 4.48 9.93
CA VAL A 265 -5.11 5.61 9.94
C VAL A 265 -5.80 6.88 9.45
N CYS A 266 -6.58 6.78 8.36
CA CYS A 266 -7.39 7.89 7.84
C CYS A 266 -8.34 8.46 8.91
N PHE A 267 -9.05 7.57 9.60
CA PHE A 267 -10.02 7.91 10.62
C PHE A 267 -9.37 8.53 11.87
N LEU A 268 -8.23 7.98 12.32
CA LEU A 268 -7.45 8.51 13.45
C LEU A 268 -6.93 9.92 13.17
N ALA A 269 -6.32 10.14 12.00
CA ALA A 269 -5.77 11.43 11.64
C ALA A 269 -6.88 12.50 11.48
N GLU A 270 -8.01 12.16 10.86
CA GLU A 270 -9.16 13.08 10.74
C GLU A 270 -9.79 13.37 12.11
N SER A 271 -9.82 12.39 13.03
CA SER A 271 -10.30 12.60 14.40
C SER A 271 -9.41 13.56 15.20
N LEU A 272 -8.08 13.45 15.04
CA LEU A 272 -7.11 14.39 15.63
C LEU A 272 -7.30 15.80 15.07
N MET A 273 -7.43 15.92 13.75
CA MET A 273 -7.67 17.20 13.08
C MET A 273 -8.98 17.89 13.53
N ARG A 274 -9.98 17.11 13.95
CA ARG A 274 -11.27 17.60 14.47
C ARG A 274 -11.29 17.86 15.97
N GLY A 275 -10.27 17.40 16.72
CA GLY A 275 -10.24 17.47 18.18
C GLY A 275 -11.18 16.50 18.90
N ASN A 276 -11.72 15.49 18.21
CA ASN A 276 -12.65 14.49 18.76
C ASN A 276 -11.95 13.14 19.05
N HIS A 277 -10.62 13.12 19.05
CA HIS A 277 -9.81 11.91 19.06
C HIS A 277 -9.94 11.07 20.33
N GLU A 278 -10.09 11.65 21.52
CA GLU A 278 -10.05 10.87 22.77
C GLU A 278 -11.05 9.70 22.78
N SER A 279 -12.31 9.96 22.40
CA SER A 279 -13.35 8.93 22.33
C SER A 279 -13.09 7.89 21.23
N ILE A 280 -12.56 8.34 20.09
CA ILE A 280 -12.26 7.48 18.93
C ILE A 280 -11.07 6.58 19.21
N PHE A 281 -10.02 7.10 19.85
CA PHE A 281 -8.84 6.33 20.24
C PHE A 281 -9.18 5.24 21.25
N LEU A 282 -10.01 5.55 22.24
CA LEU A 282 -10.51 4.54 23.18
C LEU A 282 -11.30 3.43 22.47
N LYS A 283 -12.14 3.80 21.50
CA LYS A 283 -12.90 2.85 20.68
C LYS A 283 -11.97 1.96 19.84
N LEU A 284 -10.91 2.53 19.28
CA LEU A 284 -9.97 1.85 18.38
C LEU A 284 -8.88 1.04 19.10
N ASP A 285 -8.55 1.33 20.36
CA ASP A 285 -7.53 0.60 21.12
C ASP A 285 -7.84 -0.91 21.18
N SER A 286 -9.10 -1.26 21.47
CA SER A 286 -9.53 -2.66 21.46
C SER A 286 -9.57 -3.29 20.06
N LEU A 287 -9.72 -2.50 19.00
CA LEU A 287 -9.65 -2.96 17.61
C LEU A 287 -8.20 -3.26 17.21
N LEU A 288 -7.27 -2.38 17.59
CA LEU A 288 -5.83 -2.50 17.37
C LEU A 288 -5.28 -3.78 18.02
N VAL A 289 -5.61 -4.01 19.29
CA VAL A 289 -5.17 -5.21 20.03
C VAL A 289 -5.69 -6.49 19.37
N LYS A 290 -6.95 -6.51 18.91
CA LYS A 290 -7.51 -7.69 18.22
C LYS A 290 -6.85 -7.97 16.86
N ASN A 291 -6.42 -6.92 16.17
CA ASN A 291 -5.86 -7.01 14.82
C ASN A 291 -4.35 -6.77 14.79
N GLU A 292 -3.66 -6.96 15.91
CA GLU A 292 -2.22 -6.69 16.05
C GLU A 292 -1.34 -7.41 15.01
N HIS A 293 -1.77 -8.61 14.61
CA HIS A 293 -1.13 -9.42 13.58
C HIS A 293 -1.30 -8.86 12.16
N LYS A 294 -2.30 -7.99 11.92
CA LYS A 294 -2.56 -7.32 10.64
C LYS A 294 -1.91 -5.94 10.54
N LEU A 295 -1.43 -5.37 11.66
CA LEU A 295 -0.81 -4.06 11.68
C LEU A 295 0.54 -4.06 10.95
N THR A 296 0.83 -2.95 10.28
CA THR A 296 2.07 -2.70 9.57
C THR A 296 2.75 -1.45 10.15
N TYR A 297 3.67 -0.86 9.39
CA TYR A 297 4.34 0.35 9.82
C TYR A 297 3.41 1.58 9.86
N LEU A 298 2.30 1.55 9.13
CA LEU A 298 1.37 2.67 8.98
C LEU A 298 0.79 3.14 10.33
N SER A 299 0.44 2.22 11.21
CA SER A 299 -0.13 2.57 12.52
C SER A 299 0.91 2.91 13.59
N LEU A 300 2.21 2.71 13.34
CA LEU A 300 3.26 2.83 14.37
C LEU A 300 3.31 4.19 15.05
N CYS A 301 2.99 5.26 14.33
CA CYS A 301 2.99 6.60 14.90
C CYS A 301 1.89 6.77 15.97
N TYR A 302 0.82 5.99 15.92
CA TYR A 302 -0.29 6.01 16.88
C TYR A 302 -0.18 4.90 17.93
N TYR A 303 0.29 3.73 17.51
CA TYR A 303 0.36 2.56 18.35
C TYR A 303 1.63 1.77 18.03
N ALA A 304 2.53 1.66 19.01
CA ALA A 304 3.72 0.83 18.90
C ALA A 304 3.98 0.10 20.21
N ASN A 305 4.35 -1.17 20.07
CA ASN A 305 4.90 -1.99 21.13
C ASN A 305 6.20 -2.63 20.63
N SER A 306 6.84 -3.48 21.44
CA SER A 306 8.10 -4.12 21.05
C SER A 306 7.96 -4.96 19.78
N ASP A 307 6.90 -5.77 19.67
CA ASP A 307 6.66 -6.62 18.50
C ASP A 307 6.44 -5.79 17.22
N GLN A 308 5.65 -4.72 17.29
CA GLN A 308 5.42 -3.84 16.14
C GLN A 308 6.69 -3.13 15.67
N ILE A 309 7.57 -2.76 16.60
CA ILE A 309 8.85 -2.14 16.26
C ILE A 309 9.81 -3.16 15.66
N ASP A 310 9.83 -4.39 16.16
CA ASP A 310 10.64 -5.46 15.58
C ASP A 310 10.13 -5.82 14.18
N LYS A 311 8.80 -5.83 13.95
CA LYS A 311 8.19 -5.93 12.62
C LYS A 311 8.61 -4.78 11.71
N PHE A 312 8.69 -3.55 12.23
CA PHE A 312 9.17 -2.40 11.46
C PHE A 312 10.63 -2.54 11.04
N PHE A 313 11.51 -3.00 11.94
CA PHE A 313 12.91 -3.23 11.60
C PHE A 313 13.08 -4.38 10.61
N SER A 314 12.28 -5.44 10.76
CA SER A 314 12.20 -6.53 9.78
C SER A 314 11.74 -6.00 8.42
N TYR A 315 10.74 -5.12 8.37
CA TYR A 315 10.31 -4.44 7.15
C TYR A 315 11.45 -3.64 6.52
N LEU A 316 12.16 -2.80 7.27
CA LEU A 316 13.28 -2.02 6.75
C LEU A 316 14.43 -2.91 6.23
N SER A 317 14.75 -3.99 6.95
CA SER A 317 15.77 -4.95 6.53
C SER A 317 15.38 -5.72 5.27
N ARG A 318 14.11 -6.14 5.17
CA ARG A 318 13.58 -6.80 3.96
C ARG A 318 13.53 -5.85 2.78
N ASN A 319 13.13 -4.60 3.02
CA ASN A 319 13.14 -3.55 2.02
C ASN A 319 14.56 -3.34 1.49
N LYS A 320 15.55 -3.22 2.38
CA LYS A 320 16.97 -3.14 1.99
C LYS A 320 17.41 -4.29 1.09
N THR A 321 17.10 -5.53 1.49
CA THR A 321 17.43 -6.72 0.69
C THR A 321 16.77 -6.70 -0.68
N PHE A 322 15.50 -6.25 -0.76
CA PHE A 322 14.78 -6.09 -2.02
C PHE A 322 15.42 -5.01 -2.91
N ILE A 323 15.70 -3.83 -2.37
CA ILE A 323 16.34 -2.74 -3.12
C ILE A 323 17.72 -3.14 -3.64
N ASP A 324 18.51 -3.84 -2.82
CA ASP A 324 19.83 -4.36 -3.20
C ASP A 324 19.73 -5.33 -4.39
N SER A 325 18.61 -6.05 -4.51
CA SER A 325 18.37 -7.01 -5.60
C SER A 325 17.90 -6.39 -6.92
N LEU A 326 17.48 -5.12 -6.93
CA LEU A 326 16.91 -4.49 -8.13
C LEU A 326 17.95 -4.37 -9.24
N GLU A 327 17.59 -4.73 -10.46
CA GLU A 327 18.45 -4.54 -11.63
C GLU A 327 18.41 -3.07 -12.08
N LYS A 328 19.59 -2.45 -12.28
CA LYS A 328 19.69 -1.04 -12.68
C LYS A 328 18.91 -0.73 -13.96
N GLU A 329 18.99 -1.62 -14.94
CA GLU A 329 18.35 -1.47 -16.26
C GLU A 329 16.82 -1.53 -16.19
N ARG A 330 16.27 -2.15 -15.13
CA ARG A 330 14.82 -2.30 -14.93
C ARG A 330 14.22 -1.29 -13.95
N LEU A 331 15.00 -0.36 -13.41
CA LEU A 331 14.51 0.65 -12.45
C LEU A 331 13.30 1.43 -12.96
N ILE A 332 13.25 1.76 -14.25
CA ILE A 332 12.08 2.44 -14.84
C ILE A 332 10.82 1.59 -14.81
N VAL A 333 10.94 0.27 -14.95
CA VAL A 333 9.79 -0.65 -14.85
C VAL A 333 9.29 -0.64 -13.42
N TYR A 334 10.19 -0.81 -12.44
CA TYR A 334 9.80 -0.81 -11.03
C TYR A 334 9.16 0.51 -10.58
N LEU A 335 9.64 1.66 -11.06
CA LEU A 335 9.04 2.98 -10.77
C LEU A 335 7.62 3.13 -11.33
N LYS A 336 7.25 2.39 -12.38
CA LYS A 336 5.89 2.37 -12.93
C LYS A 336 4.94 1.50 -12.14
N GLU A 337 5.45 0.53 -11.39
CA GLU A 337 4.64 -0.46 -10.67
C GLU A 337 4.45 -0.11 -9.17
N ASP A 338 5.33 0.71 -8.60
CA ASP A 338 5.32 1.01 -7.16
C ASP A 338 5.42 2.53 -6.90
N PRO A 339 4.36 3.18 -6.39
CA PRO A 339 4.33 4.62 -6.14
C PRO A 339 5.30 5.06 -5.04
N CYS A 340 5.74 4.14 -4.18
CA CYS A 340 6.62 4.41 -3.04
C CYS A 340 8.05 3.87 -3.27
N LEU A 341 8.42 3.44 -4.48
CA LEU A 341 9.72 2.82 -4.72
C LEU A 341 10.89 3.73 -4.35
N LEU A 342 10.87 5.00 -4.74
CA LEU A 342 11.95 5.92 -4.43
C LEU A 342 12.06 6.19 -2.93
N GLU A 343 10.92 6.23 -2.21
CA GLU A 343 10.90 6.30 -0.75
C GLU A 343 11.59 5.07 -0.15
N LYS A 344 11.21 3.87 -0.62
CA LYS A 344 11.83 2.59 -0.23
C LYS A 344 13.33 2.54 -0.51
N ILE A 345 13.77 3.04 -1.67
CA ILE A 345 15.19 3.15 -2.03
C ILE A 345 15.91 4.09 -1.05
N ALA A 346 15.34 5.26 -0.76
CA ALA A 346 15.93 6.19 0.19
C ALA A 346 16.05 5.60 1.61
N LEU A 347 15.06 4.81 2.04
CA LEU A 347 15.05 4.12 3.34
C LEU A 347 16.04 2.95 3.42
N SER A 348 16.46 2.38 2.28
CA SER A 348 17.36 1.20 2.24
C SER A 348 18.82 1.49 2.58
N GLU A 349 19.22 2.77 2.58
CA GLU A 349 20.63 3.20 2.66
C GLU A 349 21.50 2.65 1.50
N ASN A 350 20.92 2.31 0.34
CA ASN A 350 21.67 1.93 -0.85
C ASN A 350 21.95 3.15 -1.74
N ASP A 351 23.07 3.81 -1.50
CA ASP A 351 23.48 5.03 -2.22
C ASP A 351 23.60 4.80 -3.73
N SER A 352 24.05 3.62 -4.18
CA SER A 352 24.17 3.31 -5.59
C SER A 352 22.80 3.28 -6.27
N LYS A 353 21.82 2.57 -5.69
CA LYS A 353 20.46 2.46 -6.24
C LYS A 353 19.73 3.79 -6.18
N LEU A 354 19.93 4.54 -5.10
CA LEU A 354 19.40 5.88 -4.97
C LEU A 354 19.95 6.79 -6.08
N ASN A 355 21.27 6.83 -6.28
CA ASN A 355 21.88 7.63 -7.34
C ASN A 355 21.40 7.21 -8.74
N ASP A 356 21.28 5.91 -9.01
CA ASP A 356 20.73 5.41 -10.27
C ASP A 356 19.28 5.88 -10.50
N ALA A 357 18.42 5.77 -9.48
CA ALA A 357 17.02 6.21 -9.56
C ALA A 357 16.89 7.73 -9.70
N LEU A 358 17.68 8.50 -8.93
CA LEU A 358 17.71 9.96 -9.03
C LEU A 358 18.19 10.40 -10.42
N ASN A 359 19.25 9.80 -10.96
CA ASN A 359 19.76 10.12 -12.30
C ASN A 359 18.74 9.81 -13.39
N LEU A 360 17.97 8.73 -13.23
CA LEU A 360 16.87 8.41 -14.14
C LEU A 360 15.78 9.49 -14.10
N LEU A 361 15.34 9.89 -12.89
CA LEU A 361 14.29 10.91 -12.71
C LEU A 361 14.74 12.33 -13.09
N LYS A 362 16.06 12.61 -13.16
CA LYS A 362 16.58 13.87 -13.72
C LYS A 362 16.28 14.03 -15.21
N ASP A 363 16.16 12.95 -15.97
CA ASP A 363 15.76 12.97 -17.38
C ASP A 363 14.23 12.95 -17.52
N SER A 364 13.60 14.06 -17.11
CA SER A 364 12.15 14.21 -17.10
C SER A 364 11.52 13.98 -18.46
N LYS A 365 12.19 14.39 -19.53
CA LYS A 365 11.72 14.23 -20.91
C LYS A 365 11.61 12.75 -21.28
N LYS A 366 12.61 11.93 -20.96
CA LYS A 366 12.59 10.49 -21.29
C LYS A 366 11.46 9.75 -20.56
N ILE A 367 11.20 10.11 -19.31
CA ILE A 367 10.19 9.43 -18.51
C ILE A 367 8.78 9.89 -18.91
N LEU A 368 8.54 11.19 -18.94
CA LEU A 368 7.21 11.75 -19.16
C LEU A 368 6.76 11.77 -20.64
N SER A 369 7.63 11.36 -21.58
CA SER A 369 7.24 11.16 -22.98
C SER A 369 6.72 9.75 -23.28
N SER A 370 6.74 8.85 -22.29
CA SER A 370 6.22 7.49 -22.45
C SER A 370 4.71 7.45 -22.29
N ASN A 371 4.03 6.61 -23.07
CA ASN A 371 2.60 6.33 -22.87
C ASN A 371 2.42 5.49 -21.60
N PHE A 372 1.77 6.07 -20.60
CA PHE A 372 1.41 5.42 -19.34
C PHE A 372 -0.11 5.28 -19.23
N ASP A 373 -0.57 4.20 -18.62
CA ASP A 373 -1.93 4.18 -18.09
C ASP A 373 -2.04 5.06 -16.83
N PHE A 374 -3.24 5.19 -16.28
CA PHE A 374 -3.52 6.03 -15.12
C PHE A 374 -2.83 5.52 -13.83
N SER A 375 -2.67 4.20 -13.66
CA SER A 375 -1.99 3.62 -12.50
C SER A 375 -0.48 3.91 -12.55
N GLN A 376 0.14 3.64 -13.71
CA GLN A 376 1.55 3.94 -13.95
C GLN A 376 1.84 5.44 -13.84
N THR A 377 0.90 6.27 -14.31
CA THR A 377 0.99 7.73 -14.16
C THR A 377 1.02 8.15 -12.69
N TYR A 378 0.11 7.62 -11.88
CA TYR A 378 0.10 7.87 -10.44
C TYR A 378 1.43 7.43 -9.80
N ASN A 379 1.93 6.25 -10.16
CA ASN A 379 3.17 5.71 -9.61
C ASN A 379 4.38 6.57 -9.96
N ILE A 380 4.51 6.98 -11.22
CA ILE A 380 5.61 7.84 -11.69
C ILE A 380 5.55 9.22 -11.01
N LEU A 381 4.38 9.85 -10.93
CA LEU A 381 4.24 11.15 -10.27
C LEU A 381 4.51 11.08 -8.77
N SER A 382 4.11 9.99 -8.10
CA SER A 382 4.40 9.77 -6.67
C SER A 382 5.89 9.63 -6.40
N ASN A 383 6.62 8.92 -7.28
CA ASN A 383 8.07 8.85 -7.23
C ASN A 383 8.72 10.22 -7.51
N TYR A 384 8.17 11.03 -8.43
CA TYR A 384 8.62 12.41 -8.64
C TYR A 384 8.39 13.31 -7.42
N LEU A 385 7.26 13.17 -6.72
CA LEU A 385 7.03 13.90 -5.48
C LEU A 385 8.11 13.57 -4.45
N THR A 386 8.49 12.29 -4.33
CA THR A 386 9.59 11.87 -3.46
C THR A 386 10.94 12.40 -3.94
N PHE A 387 11.17 12.44 -5.25
CA PHE A 387 12.37 13.02 -5.84
C PHE A 387 12.54 14.49 -5.48
N LEU A 388 11.45 15.27 -5.53
CA LEU A 388 11.45 16.69 -5.14
C LEU A 388 11.72 16.89 -3.64
N LYS A 389 11.34 15.94 -2.78
CA LYS A 389 11.63 15.99 -1.33
C LYS A 389 13.10 15.72 -1.00
N ILE A 390 13.83 15.01 -1.86
CA ILE A 390 15.18 14.51 -1.60
C ILE A 390 16.24 15.31 -2.37
N SER A 391 15.97 15.61 -3.63
CA SER A 391 16.86 16.39 -4.51
C SER A 391 16.89 17.84 -4.06
N ASN A 392 18.02 18.53 -4.24
CA ASN A 392 18.20 19.98 -4.03
C ASN A 392 18.76 20.65 -5.31
N ASP A 393 18.24 20.28 -6.48
CA ASP A 393 18.78 20.68 -7.80
C ASP A 393 17.77 21.56 -8.56
N ASP A 394 17.91 22.87 -8.42
CA ASP A 394 17.01 23.87 -9.00
C ASP A 394 16.95 23.81 -10.54
N PHE A 395 18.04 23.40 -11.21
CA PHE A 395 18.08 23.30 -12.67
C PHE A 395 17.19 22.16 -13.19
N VAL A 396 17.21 21.02 -12.48
CA VAL A 396 16.35 19.88 -12.80
C VAL A 396 14.88 20.23 -12.64
N TYR A 397 14.53 21.07 -11.65
CA TYR A 397 13.14 21.46 -11.42
C TYR A 397 12.54 22.26 -12.59
N LEU A 398 13.30 23.15 -13.22
CA LEU A 398 12.83 23.91 -14.39
C LEU A 398 12.56 22.99 -15.59
N SER A 399 13.46 22.05 -15.86
CA SER A 399 13.28 21.05 -16.93
C SER A 399 12.09 20.13 -16.65
N PHE A 400 11.96 19.67 -15.40
CA PHE A 400 10.84 18.84 -14.96
C PHE A 400 9.50 19.58 -15.12
N LYS A 401 9.41 20.84 -14.65
CA LYS A 401 8.21 21.68 -14.77
C LYS A 401 7.70 21.75 -16.22
N LYS A 402 8.60 21.99 -17.18
CA LYS A 402 8.25 22.10 -18.60
C LYS A 402 7.69 20.79 -19.18
N GLU A 403 8.29 19.65 -18.84
CA GLU A 403 7.83 18.35 -19.33
C GLU A 403 6.57 17.88 -18.60
N LEU A 404 6.43 18.21 -17.31
CA LEU A 404 5.23 17.94 -16.52
C LEU A 404 3.99 18.60 -17.12
N TYR A 405 4.10 19.86 -17.55
CA TYR A 405 3.00 20.53 -18.24
C TYR A 405 2.52 19.75 -19.45
N LYS A 406 3.43 19.41 -20.38
CA LYS A 406 3.06 18.68 -21.60
C LYS A 406 2.38 17.36 -21.26
N PHE A 407 2.95 16.63 -20.31
CA PHE A 407 2.45 15.33 -19.88
C PHE A 407 1.04 15.44 -19.29
N VAL A 408 0.77 16.39 -18.40
CA VAL A 408 -0.55 16.57 -17.79
C VAL A 408 -1.63 16.85 -18.85
N PHE A 409 -1.33 17.59 -19.92
CA PHE A 409 -2.27 17.81 -21.03
C PHE A 409 -2.42 16.63 -22.00
N THR A 410 -1.61 15.59 -21.87
CA THR A 410 -1.92 14.31 -22.54
C THR A 410 -2.96 13.50 -21.78
N LEU A 411 -3.14 13.77 -20.48
CA LEU A 411 -4.06 13.03 -19.61
C LEU A 411 -5.43 13.71 -19.53
N PHE A 412 -5.43 15.05 -19.39
CA PHE A 412 -6.63 15.83 -19.11
C PHE A 412 -6.90 16.89 -20.16
N GLY A 413 -8.17 17.04 -20.49
CA GLY A 413 -8.71 18.03 -21.41
C GLY A 413 -9.52 19.06 -20.67
N VAL A 414 -9.64 20.26 -21.24
CA VAL A 414 -10.39 21.37 -20.65
C VAL A 414 -11.41 21.86 -21.65
N THR A 415 -12.68 21.88 -21.26
CA THR A 415 -13.78 22.41 -22.10
C THR A 415 -13.71 23.93 -22.19
N ASP A 416 -14.44 24.53 -23.13
CA ASP A 416 -14.56 25.99 -23.25
C ASP A 416 -15.24 26.62 -22.02
N GLU A 417 -16.02 25.84 -21.28
CA GLU A 417 -16.59 26.26 -20.00
C GLU A 417 -15.59 26.23 -18.85
N GLY A 418 -14.41 25.65 -19.04
CA GLY A 418 -13.37 25.47 -18.04
C GLY A 418 -13.48 24.21 -17.19
N ARG A 419 -14.33 23.26 -17.62
CA ARG A 419 -14.46 21.95 -16.97
C ARG A 419 -13.33 21.03 -17.42
N VAL A 420 -12.71 20.35 -16.47
CA VAL A 420 -11.66 19.39 -16.77
C VAL A 420 -12.25 17.98 -16.91
N TYR A 421 -11.78 17.21 -17.88
CA TYR A 421 -12.19 15.84 -18.14
C TYR A 421 -11.02 14.99 -18.61
N ILE A 422 -11.18 13.66 -18.60
CA ILE A 422 -10.15 12.71 -19.06
C ILE A 422 -10.20 12.64 -20.59
N LEU A 423 -9.07 12.82 -21.28
CA LEU A 423 -9.04 12.88 -22.76
C LEU A 423 -9.31 11.55 -23.47
N ASN A 424 -9.20 10.41 -22.77
CA ASN A 424 -9.36 9.09 -23.38
C ASN A 424 -10.78 8.54 -23.15
N ASN A 425 -11.62 8.55 -24.20
CA ASN A 425 -13.08 8.36 -24.17
C ASN A 425 -13.60 6.94 -23.81
N ASN A 426 -12.75 5.96 -23.50
CA ASN A 426 -13.21 4.60 -23.16
C ASN A 426 -13.50 4.40 -21.66
N ILE A 427 -13.47 5.47 -20.86
CA ILE A 427 -13.18 5.32 -19.45
C ILE A 427 -14.01 6.29 -18.59
N ASN A 428 -15.24 5.87 -18.34
CA ASN A 428 -16.10 6.40 -17.28
C ASN A 428 -16.30 5.28 -16.23
N SER A 429 -15.20 4.70 -15.76
CA SER A 429 -15.20 3.70 -14.68
C SER A 429 -14.76 4.35 -13.36
N SER A 430 -15.23 3.80 -12.25
CA SER A 430 -14.81 4.16 -10.90
C SER A 430 -13.29 4.15 -10.75
N ASP A 431 -12.63 3.15 -11.34
CA ASP A 431 -11.20 2.91 -11.16
C ASP A 431 -10.35 4.03 -11.75
N VAL A 432 -10.78 4.64 -12.85
CA VAL A 432 -10.02 5.74 -13.46
C VAL A 432 -10.34 7.06 -12.80
N VAL A 433 -11.55 7.26 -12.29
CA VAL A 433 -11.85 8.41 -11.44
C VAL A 433 -11.03 8.35 -10.14
N GLU A 434 -10.86 7.15 -9.56
CA GLU A 434 -9.98 6.93 -8.41
C GLU A 434 -8.55 7.38 -8.73
N HIS A 435 -7.94 6.85 -9.80
CA HIS A 435 -6.58 7.20 -10.17
C HIS A 435 -6.44 8.66 -10.60
N ALA A 436 -7.45 9.25 -11.25
CA ALA A 436 -7.46 10.66 -11.59
C ALA A 436 -7.47 11.54 -10.34
N LEU A 437 -8.23 11.19 -9.30
CA LEU A 437 -8.18 11.86 -7.99
C LEU A 437 -6.80 11.74 -7.34
N LYS A 438 -6.22 10.54 -7.33
CA LYS A 438 -4.86 10.30 -6.81
C LYS A 438 -3.81 11.14 -7.53
N ILE A 439 -3.82 11.12 -8.87
CA ILE A 439 -2.94 11.95 -9.72
C ILE A 439 -3.12 13.43 -9.38
N SER A 440 -4.36 13.90 -9.27
CA SER A 440 -4.65 15.31 -8.98
C SER A 440 -4.13 15.74 -7.60
N GLY A 441 -4.25 14.86 -6.59
CA GLY A 441 -3.68 15.07 -5.26
C GLY A 441 -2.14 15.13 -5.28
N VAL A 442 -1.49 14.23 -6.02
CA VAL A 442 -0.03 14.24 -6.19
C VAL A 442 0.42 15.49 -6.96
N LEU A 443 -0.28 15.89 -8.03
CA LEU A 443 0.01 17.11 -8.79
C LEU A 443 -0.12 18.36 -7.93
N LYS A 444 -1.13 18.46 -7.07
CA LYS A 444 -1.29 19.55 -6.09
C LYS A 444 -0.06 19.64 -5.17
N LYS A 445 0.44 18.51 -4.68
CA LYS A 445 1.64 18.46 -3.82
C LYS A 445 2.90 18.84 -4.60
N ILE A 446 3.08 18.30 -5.80
CA ILE A 446 4.20 18.65 -6.71
C ILE A 446 4.19 20.15 -7.02
N ALA A 447 3.04 20.71 -7.39
CA ALA A 447 2.88 22.13 -7.69
C ALA A 447 3.23 23.01 -6.49
N SER A 448 2.86 22.59 -5.28
CA SER A 448 3.24 23.29 -4.03
C SER A 448 4.75 23.28 -3.81
N TYR A 449 5.43 22.16 -4.08
CA TYR A 449 6.91 22.07 -4.02
C TYR A 449 7.59 22.96 -5.07
N LEU A 450 7.07 22.95 -6.30
CA LEU A 450 7.60 23.73 -7.42
C LEU A 450 7.20 25.21 -7.41
N ARG A 451 6.30 25.62 -6.51
CA ARG A 451 5.65 26.95 -6.49
C ARG A 451 5.02 27.28 -7.85
N ASP A 452 4.25 26.34 -8.39
CA ASP A 452 3.61 26.42 -9.70
C ASP A 452 2.10 26.68 -9.60
N ASP A 453 1.69 27.93 -9.79
CA ASP A 453 0.29 28.33 -9.67
C ASP A 453 -0.62 27.67 -10.72
N LEU A 454 -0.11 27.36 -11.91
CA LEU A 454 -0.94 26.86 -13.01
C LEU A 454 -1.27 25.38 -12.83
N ILE A 455 -0.27 24.56 -12.46
CA ILE A 455 -0.51 23.15 -12.10
C ILE A 455 -1.34 23.08 -10.82
N LEU A 456 -1.13 23.99 -9.87
CA LEU A 456 -1.94 24.04 -8.65
C LEU A 456 -3.41 24.34 -8.96
N LYS A 457 -3.69 25.36 -9.79
CA LYS A 457 -5.04 25.69 -10.27
C LYS A 457 -5.68 24.52 -11.00
N LEU A 458 -4.95 23.88 -11.90
CA LEU A 458 -5.43 22.70 -12.61
C LEU A 458 -5.75 21.55 -11.65
N SER A 459 -4.90 21.32 -10.65
CA SER A 459 -5.09 20.25 -9.66
C SER A 459 -6.34 20.49 -8.80
N PHE A 460 -6.59 21.72 -8.34
CA PHE A 460 -7.83 22.05 -7.63
C PHE A 460 -9.07 21.87 -8.51
N ASN A 461 -8.99 22.29 -9.78
CA ASN A 461 -10.07 22.15 -10.73
C ASN A 461 -10.38 20.65 -11.02
N LEU A 462 -9.34 19.83 -11.22
CA LEU A 462 -9.46 18.37 -11.35
C LEU A 462 -10.12 17.73 -10.12
N ILE A 463 -9.60 18.00 -8.91
CA ILE A 463 -10.16 17.47 -7.65
C ILE A 463 -11.64 17.84 -7.54
N TYR A 464 -12.00 19.09 -7.83
CA TYR A 464 -13.38 19.55 -7.78
C TYR A 464 -14.30 18.74 -8.71
N TYR A 465 -14.00 18.66 -10.01
CA TYR A 465 -14.89 18.01 -10.96
C TYR A 465 -14.99 16.49 -10.75
N PHE A 466 -13.92 15.84 -10.30
CA PHE A 466 -13.99 14.42 -9.97
C PHE A 466 -14.75 14.14 -8.67
N LEU A 467 -14.65 15.00 -7.65
CA LEU A 467 -15.42 14.84 -6.40
C LEU A 467 -16.92 15.04 -6.60
N ILE A 468 -17.36 15.84 -7.57
CA ILE A 468 -18.79 16.02 -7.89
C ILE A 468 -19.31 15.02 -8.92
N SER A 469 -18.46 14.14 -9.44
CA SER A 469 -18.82 13.11 -10.41
C SER A 469 -19.58 11.96 -9.76
N ASP A 470 -20.59 11.40 -10.44
CA ASP A 470 -21.33 10.25 -9.91
C ASP A 470 -20.46 8.99 -9.75
N TYR A 471 -19.40 8.86 -10.55
CA TYR A 471 -18.48 7.71 -10.51
C TYR A 471 -17.69 7.61 -9.20
N VAL A 472 -17.55 8.73 -8.46
CA VAL A 472 -16.80 8.73 -7.19
C VAL A 472 -17.55 8.04 -6.05
N LYS A 473 -18.88 7.94 -6.15
CA LYS A 473 -19.76 7.47 -5.06
C LYS A 473 -19.56 6.00 -4.69
N VAL A 474 -19.01 5.20 -5.60
CA VAL A 474 -18.74 3.77 -5.38
C VAL A 474 -17.30 3.48 -4.95
N ILE A 475 -16.44 4.50 -4.91
CA ILE A 475 -15.03 4.37 -4.57
C ILE A 475 -14.86 4.56 -3.05
N PRO A 476 -14.22 3.63 -2.33
CA PRO A 476 -13.97 3.79 -0.90
C PRO A 476 -13.18 5.07 -0.60
N TYR A 477 -13.62 5.85 0.39
CA TYR A 477 -13.03 7.16 0.70
C TYR A 477 -11.53 7.08 1.01
N GLU A 478 -11.11 6.06 1.76
CA GLU A 478 -9.72 5.85 2.19
C GLU A 478 -8.75 5.58 1.02
N SER A 479 -9.25 5.20 -0.16
CA SER A 479 -8.40 4.86 -1.31
C SER A 479 -7.65 6.06 -1.89
N TYR A 480 -8.23 7.26 -1.83
CA TYR A 480 -7.63 8.51 -2.35
C TYR A 480 -7.65 9.67 -1.34
N TYR A 481 -8.20 9.48 -0.13
CA TYR A 481 -8.29 10.52 0.90
C TYR A 481 -6.92 11.15 1.20
N SER A 482 -5.87 10.33 1.39
CA SER A 482 -4.52 10.81 1.73
C SER A 482 -3.83 11.56 0.58
N ASP A 483 -4.29 11.37 -0.65
CA ASP A 483 -3.77 12.04 -1.83
C ASP A 483 -4.31 13.47 -1.93
N ILE A 484 -5.62 13.66 -1.70
CA ILE A 484 -6.29 14.95 -1.89
C ILE A 484 -6.33 15.80 -0.61
N ILE A 485 -6.38 15.17 0.57
CA ILE A 485 -6.42 15.87 1.87
C ILE A 485 -5.00 15.98 2.44
N ASP A 486 -4.57 17.22 2.70
CA ASP A 486 -3.33 17.49 3.43
C ASP A 486 -3.59 17.38 4.94
N ASN A 487 -3.75 16.16 5.43
CA ASN A 487 -3.90 15.91 6.85
C ASN A 487 -2.52 15.74 7.49
N GLN A 488 -2.14 16.73 8.30
CA GLN A 488 -0.84 16.79 8.98
C GLN A 488 -0.59 15.65 9.98
N TYR A 489 -1.66 15.01 10.43
CA TYR A 489 -1.61 13.88 11.35
C TYR A 489 -1.50 12.55 10.60
N MET A 490 -1.35 12.51 9.27
CA MET A 490 -1.03 11.27 8.56
C MET A 490 0.41 10.82 8.80
N PRO A 491 0.67 9.53 8.98
CA PRO A 491 2.02 8.99 9.08
C PRO A 491 2.79 9.23 7.78
N GLN A 492 3.97 9.85 7.88
CA GLN A 492 4.78 10.17 6.72
C GLN A 492 6.27 10.13 7.04
N PHE A 493 7.06 9.75 6.03
CA PHE A 493 8.51 9.91 6.05
C PHE A 493 8.89 11.33 5.63
N ILE A 494 9.70 11.95 6.48
CA ILE A 494 10.27 13.28 6.26
C ILE A 494 11.77 13.09 6.07
N PHE A 495 12.22 13.24 4.83
CA PHE A 495 13.62 13.13 4.48
C PHE A 495 14.40 14.39 4.86
N ILE A 496 15.64 14.19 5.30
CA ILE A 496 16.59 15.22 5.66
C ILE A 496 17.83 15.00 4.80
N SER A 497 17.90 15.75 3.69
CA SER A 497 19.04 15.79 2.78
C SER A 497 20.12 16.72 3.33
N GLY A 498 21.40 16.31 3.33
CA GLY A 498 22.49 17.21 3.76
C GLY A 498 23.85 16.57 4.06
N HIS A 499 23.94 15.27 4.38
CA HIS A 499 25.19 14.69 4.88
C HIS A 499 25.35 13.21 4.54
N GLY A 500 26.03 12.84 3.44
CA GLY A 500 26.53 11.48 3.14
C GLY A 500 25.51 10.33 2.96
N SER A 501 24.52 10.23 3.85
CA SER A 501 23.41 9.28 3.94
C SER A 501 22.11 10.03 4.24
N ILE A 502 20.98 9.64 3.64
CA ILE A 502 19.68 10.26 3.91
C ILE A 502 19.23 9.92 5.34
N ARG A 503 19.06 10.94 6.19
CA ARG A 503 18.38 10.82 7.48
C ARG A 503 16.88 10.98 7.27
N TRP A 504 16.07 10.37 8.12
CA TRP A 504 14.61 10.46 8.01
C TRP A 504 13.93 10.50 9.37
N ILE A 505 12.75 11.13 9.39
CA ILE A 505 11.82 11.12 10.52
C ILE A 505 10.53 10.45 10.05
N TYR A 506 10.02 9.49 10.81
CA TYR A 506 8.69 8.94 10.62
C TYR A 506 7.78 9.42 11.74
N THR A 507 6.71 10.14 11.39
CA THR A 507 5.83 10.82 12.34
C THR A 507 4.44 11.05 11.76
N ALA A 508 3.45 11.17 12.65
CA ALA A 508 2.07 11.54 12.37
C ALA A 508 1.73 12.87 13.07
N SER A 509 2.54 13.90 12.83
CA SER A 509 2.40 15.21 13.46
C SER A 509 2.98 16.30 12.57
N ARG A 510 2.41 17.51 12.64
CA ARG A 510 2.96 18.65 11.90
C ARG A 510 4.28 19.10 12.51
N ILE A 511 5.29 19.24 11.66
CA ILE A 511 6.51 19.96 12.03
C ILE A 511 6.27 21.46 11.84
N LEU A 512 6.35 22.21 12.93
CA LEU A 512 6.21 23.68 12.93
C LEU A 512 7.53 24.35 12.56
N ASN A 513 8.63 23.88 13.12
CA ASN A 513 9.97 24.29 12.76
C ASN A 513 10.96 23.13 12.98
N ARG A 514 12.12 23.22 12.31
CA ARG A 514 13.22 22.28 12.51
C ARG A 514 14.55 22.95 12.26
N GLU A 515 15.54 22.56 13.04
CA GLU A 515 16.95 22.86 12.83
C GLU A 515 17.73 21.56 12.95
N ILE A 516 18.36 21.12 11.86
CA ILE A 516 19.06 19.84 11.82
C ILE A 516 20.48 20.08 11.35
N THR A 517 21.43 19.60 12.15
CA THR A 517 22.87 19.67 11.90
C THR A 517 23.50 18.31 12.20
N ASP A 518 24.81 18.20 12.02
CA ASP A 518 25.55 17.00 12.43
C ASP A 518 25.63 16.79 13.95
N THR A 519 25.45 17.85 14.74
CA THR A 519 25.64 17.82 16.19
C THR A 519 24.34 17.95 16.99
N LYS A 520 23.27 18.40 16.35
CA LYS A 520 21.95 18.55 16.98
C LYS A 520 20.79 18.41 15.99
N VAL A 521 19.66 17.92 16.49
CA VAL A 521 18.34 17.96 15.86
C VAL A 521 17.40 18.67 16.83
N VAL A 522 16.83 19.78 16.39
CA VAL A 522 15.78 20.51 17.10
C VAL A 522 14.54 20.48 16.23
N VAL A 523 13.42 19.98 16.76
CA VAL A 523 12.16 19.90 16.02
C VAL A 523 11.01 20.27 16.94
N ASN A 524 10.15 21.18 16.48
CA ASN A 524 8.92 21.51 17.16
C ASN A 524 7.75 20.86 16.45
N PHE A 525 6.99 20.06 17.17
CA PHE A 525 5.80 19.39 16.66
C PHE A 525 4.53 20.02 17.21
N ASP A 526 3.52 20.08 16.35
CA ASP A 526 2.13 20.26 16.73
C ASP A 526 1.60 18.91 17.25
N GLN A 527 1.14 18.85 18.50
CA GLN A 527 0.64 17.63 19.13
C GLN A 527 -0.66 17.89 19.88
N GLU A 528 -1.67 17.08 19.58
CA GLU A 528 -2.92 17.06 20.34
C GLU A 528 -2.73 16.47 21.74
N ILE A 529 -3.50 16.97 22.69
CA ILE A 529 -3.46 16.52 24.09
C ILE A 529 -3.98 15.09 24.25
N ASN A 530 -3.52 14.41 25.30
CA ASN A 530 -3.94 13.08 25.74
C ASN A 530 -3.78 11.93 24.73
N TYR A 531 -3.03 12.15 23.66
CA TYR A 531 -2.67 11.12 22.69
C TYR A 531 -1.16 10.86 22.73
N SER A 532 -0.77 9.58 22.72
CA SER A 532 0.63 9.14 22.70
C SER A 532 1.13 9.06 21.26
N SER A 533 1.99 9.99 20.87
CA SER A 533 2.65 9.97 19.57
C SER A 533 3.97 9.22 19.65
N TYR A 534 4.21 8.32 18.70
CA TYR A 534 5.50 7.69 18.47
C TYR A 534 6.20 8.37 17.30
N ILE A 535 7.45 8.77 17.52
CA ILE A 535 8.28 9.46 16.53
C ILE A 535 9.56 8.65 16.36
N PHE A 536 9.87 8.32 15.11
CA PHE A 536 11.06 7.55 14.76
C PHE A 536 12.05 8.44 14.02
N PHE A 537 13.32 8.35 14.39
CA PHE A 537 14.42 8.96 13.67
C PHE A 537 15.33 7.85 13.19
N GLY A 538 15.55 7.77 11.87
CA GLY A 538 16.44 6.78 11.27
C GLY A 538 17.70 7.39 10.69
N ASN A 539 18.73 6.55 10.63
CA ASN A 539 20.08 6.89 10.18
C ASN A 539 20.72 8.01 11.01
N ILE A 540 20.40 8.06 12.30
CA ILE A 540 20.99 9.01 13.24
C ILE A 540 21.96 8.34 14.20
N LEU A 541 22.91 9.11 14.72
CA LEU A 541 23.82 8.63 15.76
C LEU A 541 23.06 8.44 17.09
N ASN A 542 23.66 7.68 18.01
CA ASN A 542 23.13 7.60 19.37
C ASN A 542 23.19 8.99 20.02
N PRO A 543 22.06 9.60 20.43
CA PRO A 543 22.08 10.90 21.07
C PRO A 543 22.76 10.84 22.44
N THR A 544 23.61 11.84 22.73
CA THR A 544 24.17 12.08 24.07
C THR A 544 23.18 12.77 24.99
N LEU A 545 22.19 13.45 24.41
CA LEU A 545 21.08 14.06 25.12
C LEU A 545 19.79 13.93 24.30
N VAL A 546 18.71 13.50 24.96
CA VAL A 546 17.34 13.60 24.44
C VAL A 546 16.55 14.44 25.43
N ARG A 547 16.15 15.63 24.99
CA ARG A 547 15.33 16.55 25.77
C ARG A 547 14.03 16.77 25.05
N PHE A 548 12.92 16.60 25.77
CA PHE A 548 11.63 17.06 25.28
C PHE A 548 10.79 17.61 26.41
N ARG A 549 10.04 18.67 26.11
CA ARG A 549 9.30 19.48 27.11
C ARG A 549 10.21 20.04 28.20
N GLU A 550 11.41 20.47 27.81
CA GLU A 550 12.41 21.05 28.72
C GLU A 550 12.90 20.08 29.81
N ILE A 551 12.55 18.80 29.70
CA ILE A 551 12.99 17.73 30.60
C ILE A 551 14.01 16.88 29.86
N ASP A 552 15.13 16.61 30.52
CA ASP A 552 16.13 15.64 30.05
C ASP A 552 15.61 14.24 30.33
N TRP A 553 15.46 13.42 29.29
CA TRP A 553 14.97 12.07 29.40
C TRP A 553 16.12 11.08 29.31
N PHE A 554 16.11 10.08 30.18
CA PHE A 554 16.98 8.93 30.09
C PHE A 554 16.34 7.86 29.20
N THR A 555 17.16 6.98 28.60
CA THR A 555 16.64 5.81 27.89
C THR A 555 15.75 4.99 28.83
N ASP A 556 14.55 4.67 28.37
CA ASP A 556 13.62 3.79 29.08
C ASP A 556 13.21 2.68 28.12
N TYR A 557 13.42 1.42 28.48
CA TYR A 557 13.04 0.28 27.64
C TYR A 557 11.58 -0.15 27.84
N LYS A 558 10.90 0.37 28.87
CA LYS A 558 9.50 0.07 29.22
C LYS A 558 8.51 1.11 28.68
N PHE A 559 9.00 2.16 28.02
CA PHE A 559 8.19 3.27 27.53
C PHE A 559 7.07 2.87 26.56
N TYR A 560 7.23 1.73 25.87
CA TYR A 560 6.19 1.16 25.01
C TYR A 560 4.84 1.02 25.74
N ILE A 561 4.86 0.70 27.03
CA ILE A 561 3.65 0.33 27.76
C ILE A 561 3.16 1.47 28.67
N TYR A 562 4.02 2.12 29.46
CA TYR A 562 3.54 2.91 30.61
C TYR A 562 3.95 4.40 30.67
N SER A 563 5.00 4.81 29.96
CA SER A 563 5.62 6.13 30.17
C SER A 563 5.98 6.81 28.84
N ASN A 564 6.12 8.14 28.88
CA ASN A 564 6.91 8.84 27.87
C ASN A 564 8.36 8.39 27.99
N GLY A 565 9.12 8.51 26.92
CA GLY A 565 10.52 8.14 26.95
C GLY A 565 11.06 7.92 25.56
N TRP A 566 12.27 7.36 25.51
CA TRP A 566 12.92 7.04 24.26
C TRP A 566 13.80 5.81 24.40
N LYS A 567 14.05 5.16 23.27
CA LYS A 567 15.04 4.08 23.14
C LYS A 567 15.76 4.21 21.81
N TYR A 568 17.09 4.08 21.88
CA TYR A 568 17.93 3.98 20.70
C TYR A 568 18.26 2.52 20.41
N TYR A 569 18.22 2.16 19.14
CA TYR A 569 18.53 0.83 18.61
C TYR A 569 19.82 0.90 17.80
N PRO A 570 20.98 0.55 18.40
CA PRO A 570 22.28 0.77 17.77
C PRO A 570 22.48 0.02 16.46
N LEU A 571 21.95 -1.22 16.37
CA LEU A 571 22.09 -2.07 15.17
C LEU A 571 21.39 -1.46 13.96
N SER A 572 20.18 -0.93 14.17
CA SER A 572 19.38 -0.32 13.11
C SER A 572 19.62 1.20 12.96
N LYS A 573 20.41 1.82 13.86
CA LYS A 573 20.62 3.28 13.95
C LYS A 573 19.30 4.08 14.02
N ILE A 574 18.34 3.56 14.78
CA ILE A 574 17.00 4.16 14.91
C ILE A 574 16.76 4.59 16.36
N LEU A 575 16.30 5.82 16.54
CA LEU A 575 15.75 6.33 17.79
C LEU A 575 14.23 6.30 17.72
N VAL A 576 13.61 5.76 18.75
CA VAL A 576 12.15 5.80 18.93
C VAL A 576 11.85 6.64 20.17
N ILE A 577 10.94 7.60 20.01
CA ILE A 577 10.47 8.49 21.07
C ILE A 577 8.96 8.30 21.21
N LYS A 578 8.47 8.17 22.43
CA LYS A 578 7.03 8.26 22.73
C LYS A 578 6.79 9.50 23.58
N ALA A 579 5.84 10.31 23.14
CA ALA A 579 5.43 11.51 23.86
C ALA A 579 3.92 11.66 23.85
N THR A 580 3.32 11.78 25.03
CA THR A 580 1.89 12.01 25.24
C THR A 580 1.67 13.44 25.72
N ALA A 581 1.19 14.35 24.87
CA ALA A 581 1.00 15.74 25.27
C ALA A 581 -0.06 15.83 26.38
N LYS A 582 0.21 16.59 27.45
CA LYS A 582 -0.72 16.76 28.58
C LYS A 582 -1.31 18.17 28.67
N GLN A 583 -0.75 19.08 27.88
CA GLN A 583 -1.18 20.47 27.78
C GLN A 583 -1.09 20.86 26.30
N ASN A 584 -1.95 21.78 25.87
CA ASN A 584 -1.93 22.30 24.51
C ASN A 584 -0.73 23.26 24.35
N LYS A 585 0.46 22.67 24.22
CA LYS A 585 1.75 23.34 24.07
C LYS A 585 2.53 22.61 22.99
N THR A 586 3.30 23.38 22.22
CA THR A 586 4.22 22.84 21.23
C THR A 586 5.16 21.81 21.86
N PHE A 587 5.27 20.65 21.22
CA PHE A 587 6.22 19.62 21.63
C PHE A 587 7.61 19.97 21.06
N ASN A 588 8.45 20.55 21.90
CA ASN A 588 9.83 20.87 21.56
C ASN A 588 10.72 19.67 21.84
N LEU A 589 11.40 19.16 20.81
CA LEU A 589 12.37 18.08 20.88
C LEU A 589 13.77 18.60 20.56
N LEU A 590 14.74 18.24 21.39
CA LEU A 590 16.17 18.44 21.18
C LEU A 590 16.89 17.08 21.31
N LEU A 591 17.60 16.70 20.26
CA LEU A 591 18.59 15.62 20.25
C LEU A 591 19.98 16.25 20.09
N ARG A 592 20.93 15.84 20.92
CA ARG A 592 22.34 16.25 20.80
C ARG A 592 23.21 15.05 20.50
N PHE A 593 24.20 15.22 19.63
CA PHE A 593 25.17 14.23 19.19
C PHE A 593 26.56 14.83 19.41
N ASP A 594 27.04 14.83 20.66
CA ASP A 594 28.40 15.31 20.92
C ASP A 594 29.41 14.33 20.31
N LYS A 595 30.52 14.84 19.74
CA LYS A 595 31.67 13.98 19.43
C LYS A 595 32.11 13.37 20.76
N ILE A 596 31.99 12.05 20.90
CA ILE A 596 32.57 11.33 22.03
C ILE A 596 34.04 11.77 22.10
N ALA A 597 34.41 12.52 23.13
CA ALA A 597 35.81 12.78 23.41
C ALA A 597 36.48 11.41 23.49
N LYS A 598 37.51 11.17 22.65
CA LYS A 598 38.38 9.99 22.78
C LYS A 598 38.62 9.82 24.27
N LYS A 599 38.24 8.65 24.81
CA LYS A 599 38.54 8.29 26.21
C LYS A 599 40.01 8.64 26.43
N ILE A 600 40.28 9.63 27.27
CA ILE A 600 41.60 9.77 27.85
C ILE A 600 41.74 8.52 28.69
N ASN A 601 42.63 7.63 28.24
CA ASN A 601 43.01 6.45 28.99
C ASN A 601 43.77 6.99 30.20
N ILE A 602 43.18 6.97 31.39
CA ILE A 602 43.87 7.39 32.64
C ILE A 602 44.77 6.24 33.15
N TYR A 603 45.29 5.44 32.22
CA TYR A 603 46.29 4.40 32.42
C TYR A 603 47.24 4.40 31.20
N GLU A 604 47.79 5.58 30.88
CA GLU A 604 49.10 5.77 30.23
C GLU A 604 49.85 6.87 30.98
#